data_AF-A0ABD3W103-F1
#
_entry.id   AF-A0ABD3W103-F1
#
_cell.length_a   1.000
_cell.length_b   1.000
_cell.length_c   1.000
_cell.angle_alpha   90.00
_cell.angle_beta   90.00
_cell.angle_gamma   90.00
#
_symmetry.space_group_name_H-M   'P 1'
#
loop_
_entity.id
_entity.type
_entity.pdbx_description
1 polymer ?
#
loop_
_entity_poly.entity_id
_entity_poly.type
_entity_poly.pdbx_seq_one_letter_code
_entity_poly.pdbx_strand_id
1 'polypeptide(L)'
;MNTNQTFQEMKHLFKVARERFPHSKLFVTKILISDQLEVRNSKEAENIKRLNENMSKIQGVTVLDTGIAKEVVFHRDGIHWSPRSANLILCDWLQQMDNEKQVFPKEGKVSKRI
;
A
#
# COMPACT_ATOMS: atom_id res chain seq x y z
N MET A 1 -6.52 -21.40 -2.53
CA MET A 1 -7.06 -20.19 -1.86
C MET A 1 -8.01 -19.52 -2.83
N ASN A 2 -9.26 -19.24 -2.42
CA ASN A 2 -10.23 -18.56 -3.27
C ASN A 2 -9.95 -17.05 -3.23
N THR A 3 -9.42 -16.48 -4.32
CA THR A 3 -9.04 -15.05 -4.41
C THR A 3 -10.19 -14.11 -4.10
N ASN A 4 -11.44 -14.55 -4.30
CA ASN A 4 -12.62 -13.77 -3.94
C ASN A 4 -12.74 -13.63 -2.41
N GLN A 5 -12.44 -14.69 -1.64
CA GLN A 5 -12.53 -14.66 -0.19
C GLN A 5 -11.52 -13.66 0.41
N THR A 6 -10.25 -13.71 0.01
CA THR A 6 -9.21 -12.77 0.49
C THR A 6 -9.61 -11.31 0.21
N PHE A 7 -10.19 -11.05 -0.97
CA PHE A 7 -10.65 -9.71 -1.30
C PHE A 7 -11.84 -9.25 -0.43
N GLN A 8 -12.79 -10.14 -0.12
CA GLN A 8 -13.88 -9.81 0.81
C GLN A 8 -13.38 -9.57 2.23
N GLU A 9 -12.43 -10.37 2.70
CA GLU A 9 -11.80 -10.20 4.01
C GLU A 9 -11.08 -8.85 4.12
N MET A 10 -10.36 -8.44 3.05
CA MET A 10 -9.75 -7.12 2.99
C MET A 10 -10.77 -5.98 3.01
N LYS A 11 -11.85 -6.09 2.24
CA LYS A 11 -12.96 -5.10 2.28
C LYS A 11 -13.55 -4.99 3.68
N HIS A 12 -13.73 -6.13 4.34
CA HIS A 12 -14.22 -6.16 5.71
C HIS A 12 -13.25 -5.47 6.68
N LEU A 13 -11.94 -5.75 6.57
CA LEU A 13 -10.91 -5.11 7.37
C LEU A 13 -10.95 -3.57 7.21
N PHE A 14 -11.04 -3.06 5.98
CA PHE A 14 -11.12 -1.61 5.77
C PHE A 14 -12.42 -1.00 6.25
N LYS A 15 -13.54 -1.72 6.15
CA LYS A 15 -14.81 -1.30 6.74
C LYS A 15 -14.66 -1.13 8.25
N VAL A 16 -14.15 -2.14 8.94
CA VAL A 16 -13.91 -2.11 10.39
C VAL A 16 -12.94 -0.99 10.77
N ALA A 17 -11.86 -0.82 10.01
CA ALA A 17 -10.87 0.24 10.26
C ALA A 17 -11.50 1.64 10.16
N ARG A 18 -12.39 1.90 9.20
CA ARG A 18 -13.10 3.19 9.08
C ARG A 18 -14.07 3.43 10.21
N GLU A 19 -14.82 2.40 10.60
CA GLU A 19 -15.75 2.49 11.74
C GLU A 19 -14.99 2.80 13.03
N ARG A 20 -13.79 2.22 13.21
CA ARG A 20 -12.98 2.41 14.41
C ARG A 20 -12.17 3.72 14.39
N PHE A 21 -11.73 4.17 13.21
CA PHE A 21 -10.85 5.31 13.02
C PHE A 21 -11.39 6.27 11.95
N PRO A 22 -12.54 6.94 12.18
CA PRO A 22 -13.28 7.68 11.14
C PRO A 22 -12.55 8.90 10.57
N HIS A 23 -11.54 9.42 11.27
CA HIS A 23 -10.74 10.57 10.84
C HIS A 23 -9.35 10.18 10.31
N SER A 24 -9.04 8.88 10.23
CA SER A 24 -7.74 8.40 9.76
C SER A 24 -7.76 8.15 8.26
N LYS A 25 -6.66 8.51 7.58
CA LYS A 25 -6.37 7.99 6.25
C LYS A 25 -5.90 6.54 6.37
N LEU A 26 -6.40 5.67 5.49
CA LEU A 26 -5.97 4.29 5.39
C LEU A 26 -4.99 4.14 4.24
N PHE A 27 -3.79 3.67 4.57
CA PHE A 27 -2.74 3.39 3.59
C PHE A 27 -2.52 1.88 3.47
N VAL A 28 -2.28 1.42 2.25
CA VAL A 28 -1.97 0.02 1.96
C VAL A 28 -0.82 -0.04 0.98
N THR A 29 0.15 -0.89 1.23
CA THR A 29 1.29 -1.04 0.34
C THR A 29 0.99 -2.06 -0.77
N LYS A 30 1.35 -1.71 -2.00
CA LYS A 30 1.48 -2.68 -3.09
C LYS A 30 2.63 -3.65 -2.81
N ILE A 31 2.36 -4.95 -2.88
CA ILE A 31 3.37 -5.98 -2.63
C ILE A 31 4.29 -6.09 -3.85
N LEU A 32 5.58 -5.88 -3.63
CA LEU A 32 6.61 -6.08 -4.65
C LEU A 32 6.86 -7.58 -4.87
N ILE A 33 7.08 -7.96 -6.11
CA ILE A 33 7.30 -9.34 -6.54
C ILE A 33 8.75 -9.45 -7.00
N SER A 34 9.49 -10.44 -6.51
CA SER A 34 10.87 -10.67 -6.93
C SER A 34 10.91 -11.44 -8.26
N ASP A 35 11.96 -11.22 -9.05
CA ASP A 35 12.20 -12.00 -10.28
C ASP A 35 12.29 -13.50 -9.98
N GLN A 36 12.84 -13.86 -8.81
CA GLN A 36 12.92 -15.26 -8.38
C GLN A 36 11.54 -15.87 -8.17
N LEU A 37 10.60 -15.11 -7.59
CA LEU A 37 9.23 -15.55 -7.39
C LEU A 37 8.49 -15.62 -8.73
N GLU A 38 8.69 -14.65 -9.63
CA GLU A 38 8.10 -14.67 -10.97
C GLU A 38 8.54 -15.89 -11.80
N VAL A 39 9.83 -16.25 -11.72
CA VAL A 39 10.39 -17.38 -12.48
C VAL A 39 10.01 -18.73 -11.85
N ARG A 40 10.12 -18.85 -10.52
CA ARG A 40 9.94 -20.14 -9.84
C ARG A 40 8.49 -20.50 -9.56
N ASN A 41 7.64 -19.50 -9.31
CA ASN A 41 6.28 -19.65 -8.79
C ASN A 41 5.33 -18.66 -9.47
N SER A 42 5.18 -18.79 -10.79
CA SER A 42 4.44 -17.84 -11.63
C SER A 42 2.98 -17.66 -11.21
N LYS A 43 2.34 -18.69 -10.65
CA LYS A 43 0.97 -18.62 -10.14
C LYS A 43 0.86 -17.76 -8.89
N GLU A 44 1.80 -17.88 -7.96
CA GLU A 44 1.88 -17.10 -6.73
C GLU A 44 2.14 -15.64 -7.07
N ALA A 45 3.08 -15.37 -7.99
CA ALA A 45 3.31 -14.03 -8.51
C ALA A 45 2.05 -13.44 -9.14
N GLU A 46 1.33 -14.21 -9.97
CA GLU A 46 0.06 -13.79 -10.57
C GLU A 46 -1.03 -13.52 -9.52
N ASN A 47 -1.10 -14.32 -8.46
CA ASN A 47 -2.04 -14.08 -7.36
C ASN A 47 -1.71 -12.76 -6.64
N ILE A 48 -0.43 -12.43 -6.45
CA ILE A 48 0.00 -11.16 -5.86
C ILE A 48 -0.35 -9.99 -6.79
N LYS A 49 -0.16 -10.14 -8.12
CA LYS A 49 -0.58 -9.14 -9.11
C LYS A 49 -2.07 -8.85 -9.01
N ARG A 50 -2.91 -9.89 -8.99
CA ARG A 50 -4.37 -9.76 -8.82
C ARG A 50 -4.75 -9.15 -7.48
N LEU A 51 -4.04 -9.48 -6.41
CA LEU A 51 -4.24 -8.87 -5.10
C LEU A 51 -3.96 -7.37 -5.17
N ASN A 52 -2.82 -6.96 -5.71
CA ASN A 52 -2.44 -5.56 -5.92
C ASN A 52 -3.47 -4.79 -6.75
N GLU A 53 -3.95 -5.37 -7.85
CA GLU A 53 -5.01 -4.79 -8.68
C GLU A 53 -6.35 -4.66 -7.97
N ASN A 54 -6.67 -5.60 -7.08
CA ASN A 54 -7.90 -5.54 -6.32
C ASN A 54 -7.80 -4.51 -5.19
N MET A 55 -6.64 -4.37 -4.55
CA MET A 55 -6.39 -3.34 -3.53
C MET A 55 -6.59 -1.92 -4.08
N SER A 56 -6.12 -1.64 -5.29
CA SER A 56 -6.29 -0.32 -5.92
C SER A 56 -7.74 0.05 -6.25
N LYS A 57 -8.64 -0.94 -6.30
CA LYS A 57 -10.08 -0.74 -6.54
C LYS A 57 -10.87 -0.45 -5.26
N ILE A 58 -10.23 -0.52 -4.09
CA ILE A 58 -10.91 -0.30 -2.80
C ILE A 58 -11.02 1.20 -2.57
N GLN A 59 -12.24 1.74 -2.69
CA GLN A 59 -12.53 3.14 -2.41
C GLN A 59 -12.15 3.52 -0.98
N GLY A 60 -11.56 4.71 -0.78
CA GLY A 60 -11.21 5.27 0.53
C GLY A 60 -9.96 4.67 1.16
N VAL A 61 -9.09 4.06 0.36
CA VAL A 61 -7.74 3.61 0.73
C VAL A 61 -6.76 4.25 -0.25
N THR A 62 -5.63 4.73 0.26
CA THR A 62 -4.51 5.19 -0.56
C THR A 62 -3.52 4.03 -0.71
N VAL A 63 -3.25 3.63 -1.95
CA VAL A 63 -2.24 2.60 -2.23
C VAL A 63 -0.87 3.25 -2.35
N LEU A 64 0.07 2.80 -1.53
CA LEU A 64 1.49 3.15 -1.62
C LEU A 64 2.14 2.22 -2.64
N ASP A 65 2.45 2.77 -3.82
CA ASP A 65 3.14 2.06 -4.89
C ASP A 65 4.57 2.57 -4.95
N THR A 66 5.52 1.74 -4.57
CA THR A 66 6.93 2.14 -4.52
C THR A 66 7.51 2.10 -5.93
N GLY A 67 7.82 3.25 -6.50
CA GLY A 67 8.43 3.37 -7.85
C GLY A 67 9.84 2.75 -7.96
N ILE A 68 10.42 2.33 -6.84
CA ILE A 68 11.77 1.79 -6.71
C ILE A 68 11.85 0.27 -6.96
N ALA A 69 10.87 -0.35 -7.62
CA ALA A 69 10.82 -1.80 -7.80
C ALA A 69 12.12 -2.41 -8.38
N LYS A 70 12.83 -1.66 -9.23
CA LYS A 70 14.11 -2.08 -9.84
C LYS A 70 15.32 -2.04 -8.89
N GLU A 71 15.20 -1.35 -7.76
CA GLU A 71 16.25 -1.19 -6.75
C GLU A 71 16.05 -2.13 -5.55
N VAL A 72 14.95 -2.89 -5.54
CA VAL A 72 14.60 -3.78 -4.44
C VAL A 72 15.36 -5.09 -4.55
N VAL A 73 16.15 -5.36 -3.51
CA VAL A 73 16.89 -6.59 -3.31
C VAL A 73 16.15 -7.43 -2.30
N PHE A 74 15.79 -8.64 -2.71
CA PHE A 74 15.16 -9.65 -1.86
C PHE A 74 16.22 -10.53 -1.19
N HIS A 75 15.84 -11.14 -0.07
CA HIS A 75 16.57 -12.26 0.51
C HIS A 75 16.56 -13.47 -0.44
N ARG A 76 17.37 -14.49 -0.09
CA ARG A 76 17.50 -15.72 -0.89
C ARG A 76 16.20 -16.54 -1.01
N ASP A 77 15.23 -16.28 -0.14
CA ASP A 77 13.91 -16.89 -0.23
C ASP A 77 13.03 -16.28 -1.32
N GLY A 78 13.43 -15.14 -1.90
CA GLY A 78 12.67 -14.44 -2.93
C GLY A 78 11.37 -13.81 -2.44
N ILE A 79 11.14 -13.76 -1.12
CA ILE A 79 9.90 -13.28 -0.50
C ILE A 79 10.18 -12.06 0.37
N HIS A 80 11.19 -12.12 1.24
CA HIS A 80 11.49 -11.02 2.16
C HIS A 80 12.42 -9.99 1.52
N TRP A 81 12.22 -8.72 1.83
CA TRP A 81 13.15 -7.66 1.43
C TRP A 81 14.42 -7.70 2.28
N SER A 82 15.55 -7.39 1.67
CA SER A 82 16.77 -7.10 2.43
C SER A 82 16.57 -5.90 3.36
N PRO A 83 17.33 -5.78 4.47
CA PRO A 83 17.26 -4.61 5.35
C PRO A 83 17.45 -3.28 4.62
N ARG A 84 18.36 -3.26 3.63
CA ARG A 84 18.59 -2.08 2.78
C ARG A 84 17.33 -1.69 2.01
N SER A 85 16.68 -2.65 1.36
CA SER A 85 15.48 -2.37 0.56
C SER A 85 14.28 -2.03 1.44
N ALA A 86 14.13 -2.67 2.60
CA ALA A 86 13.10 -2.28 3.57
C ALA A 86 13.24 -0.81 4.01
N ASN A 87 14.46 -0.33 4.24
CA ASN A 87 14.71 1.07 4.57
C ASN A 87 14.38 2.01 3.41
N LEU A 88 14.74 1.67 2.17
CA LEU A 88 14.41 2.48 0.99
C LEU A 88 12.90 2.59 0.78
N ILE A 89 12.20 1.46 0.91
CA ILE A 89 10.74 1.38 0.83
C ILE A 89 10.08 2.24 1.91
N LEU A 90 10.59 2.19 3.15
CA LEU A 90 10.09 3.03 4.24
C LEU A 90 10.26 4.53 3.93
N CYS A 91 11.43 4.94 3.44
CA CYS A 91 11.67 6.34 3.06
C CYS A 91 10.69 6.81 1.97
N ASP A 92 10.45 5.98 0.95
CA ASP A 92 9.50 6.26 -0.11
C ASP A 92 8.06 6.37 0.42
N TRP A 93 7.64 5.47 1.31
CA TRP A 93 6.32 5.55 1.97
C TRP A 93 6.16 6.83 2.78
N LEU A 94 7.17 7.22 3.55
CA LEU A 94 7.15 8.46 4.32
C LEU A 94 6.99 9.67 3.41
N GLN A 95 7.70 9.71 2.29
CA GLN A 95 7.59 10.78 1.29
C GLN A 95 6.20 10.82 0.65
N GLN A 96 5.64 9.66 0.26
CA GLN A 96 4.28 9.58 -0.30
C GLN A 96 3.22 10.05 0.71
N MET A 97 3.33 9.63 1.97
CA MET A 97 2.42 10.04 3.03
C MET A 97 2.52 11.54 3.34
N ASP A 98 3.69 12.15 3.23
CA ASP A 98 3.85 13.60 3.42
C ASP A 98 3.28 14.40 2.24
N ASN A 99 3.42 13.93 1.00
CA ASN A 99 2.76 14.54 -0.16
C ASN A 99 1.23 14.51 -0.02
N GLU A 100 0.69 13.43 0.52
CA GLU A 100 -0.73 13.28 0.83
C GLU A 100 -1.22 14.23 1.94
N LYS A 101 -0.34 14.73 2.81
CA LYS A 101 -0.70 15.76 3.81
C LYS A 101 -0.78 17.17 3.20
N GLN A 102 -0.19 17.42 2.04
CA GLN A 102 -0.20 18.77 1.44
C GLN A 102 -1.53 19.12 0.73
N VAL A 103 -2.44 18.15 0.56
CA VAL A 103 -3.75 18.33 -0.10
C VAL A 103 -4.83 18.81 0.88
N PHE A 104 -4.53 18.99 2.17
CA PHE A 104 -5.48 19.60 3.09
C PHE A 104 -5.52 21.13 2.88
N PRO A 105 -6.70 21.74 2.66
CA PRO A 105 -6.82 23.18 2.90
C PRO A 105 -6.47 23.40 4.37
N LYS A 106 -5.53 24.32 4.63
CA LYS A 106 -5.29 24.80 5.98
C LYS A 106 -6.62 25.38 6.48
N GLU A 107 -7.35 24.63 7.30
CA GLU A 107 -8.55 25.15 7.94
C GLU A 107 -8.15 26.34 8.82
N GLY A 108 -8.83 27.47 8.61
CA GLY A 108 -8.89 28.56 9.58
C GLY A 108 -8.17 29.87 9.25
N LYS A 109 -8.44 30.51 8.11
CA LYS A 109 -8.50 31.99 8.15
C LYS A 109 -9.78 32.36 8.91
N VAL A 110 -9.64 32.64 10.20
CA VAL A 110 -10.68 33.31 10.99
C VAL A 110 -10.98 34.64 10.31
N SER A 111 -12.10 34.71 9.61
CA SER A 111 -12.65 35.98 9.14
C SER A 111 -13.07 36.77 10.37
N LYS A 112 -12.24 37.72 10.79
CA LYS A 112 -12.68 38.77 11.72
C LYS A 112 -13.74 39.59 11.00
N ARG A 113 -15.00 39.42 11.40
CA ARG A 113 -16.03 40.43 11.17
C ARG A 113 -15.60 41.69 11.94
N ILE A 114 -15.39 42.78 11.20
CA ILE A 114 -15.62 44.15 11.67
C ILE A 114 -16.77 44.66 10.82
#